data_AF-A0A8J7U2P3-F1
#
_entry.id   AF-A0A8J7U2P3-F1
#
_cell.length_a   1.000
_cell.length_b   1.000
_cell.length_c   1.000
_cell.angle_alpha   90.00
_cell.angle_beta   90.00
_cell.angle_gamma   90.00
#
_symmetry.space_group_name_H-M   'P 1'
#
loop_
_entity.id
_entity.type
_entity.pdbx_description
1 polymer ?
#
loop_
_entity_poly.entity_id
_entity_poly.type
_entity_poly.pdbx_seq_one_letter_code
_entity_poly.pdbx_strand_id
1 'polypeptide(L)'
;MNTGDTAWVLASAALVMLMTPGLAFFYGGMVRSRSVLNMLMLNFIALAVIGVLWLLYGYSMAFGNDAFGGLVGNLQNSGLAKTIGHLVGVPAAGAKWPGTDAIPALSFV
;
A
#
# COMPACT_ATOMS: atom_id res chain seq x y z
N MET A 1 4.07 6.24 18.96
CA MET A 1 3.30 5.13 18.36
C MET A 1 2.33 4.59 19.39
N ASN A 2 1.04 4.58 19.11
CA ASN A 2 0.05 3.88 19.94
C ASN A 2 -0.12 2.46 19.37
N THR A 3 0.02 1.45 20.22
CA THR A 3 -0.09 0.04 19.82
C THR A 3 -1.48 -0.30 19.26
N GLY A 4 -2.54 0.34 19.79
CA GLY A 4 -3.91 0.16 19.31
C GLY A 4 -4.11 0.67 17.89
N ASP A 5 -3.64 1.88 17.60
CA ASP A 5 -3.73 2.49 16.26
C ASP A 5 -2.95 1.67 15.23
N THR A 6 -1.77 1.16 15.62
CA THR A 6 -0.94 0.31 14.75
C THR A 6 -1.63 -1.02 14.45
N ALA A 7 -2.19 -1.68 15.48
CA ALA A 7 -2.92 -2.92 15.31
C ALA A 7 -4.15 -2.74 14.40
N TRP A 8 -4.86 -1.62 14.54
CA TRP A 8 -6.02 -1.30 13.70
C TRP A 8 -5.64 -1.06 12.24
N VAL A 9 -4.55 -0.35 11.96
CA VAL A 9 -4.07 -0.12 10.59
C VAL A 9 -3.60 -1.44 9.95
N LEU A 10 -2.92 -2.31 10.69
CA LEU A 10 -2.51 -3.62 10.19
C LEU A 10 -3.72 -4.53 9.90
N ALA A 11 -4.72 -4.54 10.79
CA ALA A 11 -5.97 -5.27 10.56
C ALA A 11 -6.72 -4.73 9.33
N SER A 12 -6.81 -3.41 9.19
CA SER A 12 -7.45 -2.75 8.04
C SER A 12 -6.73 -3.07 6.73
N ALA A 13 -5.39 -3.05 6.71
CA ALA A 13 -4.60 -3.44 5.54
C ALA A 13 -4.83 -4.91 5.13
N ALA A 14 -4.95 -5.81 6.10
CA ALA A 14 -5.28 -7.22 5.84
C ALA A 14 -6.69 -7.38 5.24
N LEU A 15 -7.68 -6.63 5.72
CA LEU A 15 -9.04 -6.62 5.18
C LEU A 15 -9.07 -6.11 3.73
N VAL A 16 -8.32 -5.07 3.41
CA VAL A 16 -8.21 -4.53 2.03
C VAL A 16 -7.52 -5.54 1.11
N MET A 17 -6.46 -6.20 1.57
CA MET A 17 -5.78 -7.24 0.79
C MET A 17 -6.73 -8.40 0.43
N LEU A 18 -7.67 -8.74 1.33
CA LEU A 18 -8.68 -9.77 1.10
C LEU A 18 -9.70 -9.40 0.00
N MET A 19 -9.89 -8.13 -0.34
CA MET A 19 -10.87 -7.70 -1.36
C MET A 19 -10.49 -8.19 -2.77
N THR A 20 -9.19 -8.22 -3.09
CA THR A 20 -8.70 -8.63 -4.42
C THR A 20 -9.06 -10.10 -4.74
N PRO A 21 -8.79 -11.09 -3.86
CA PRO A 21 -9.30 -12.44 -4.06
C PRO A 21 -10.80 -12.57 -3.77
N GLY A 22 -11.38 -11.76 -2.88
CA GLY A 22 -12.81 -11.76 -2.58
C GLY A 22 -13.69 -11.48 -3.81
N LEU A 23 -13.31 -10.48 -4.61
CA LEU A 23 -13.94 -10.21 -5.90
C LEU A 23 -13.71 -11.35 -6.89
N ALA A 24 -12.52 -11.95 -6.92
CA ALA A 24 -12.24 -13.07 -7.82
C ALA A 24 -13.08 -14.32 -7.49
N PHE A 25 -13.38 -14.58 -6.22
CA PHE A 25 -14.33 -15.63 -5.83
C PHE A 25 -15.76 -15.28 -6.22
N PHE A 26 -16.18 -14.02 -6.06
CA PHE A 26 -17.50 -13.56 -6.47
C PHE A 26 -17.68 -13.67 -8.00
N TYR A 27 -16.76 -13.12 -8.79
CA TYR A 27 -16.77 -13.20 -10.25
C TYR A 27 -16.51 -14.62 -10.76
N GLY A 28 -15.69 -15.40 -10.05
CA GLY A 28 -15.48 -16.83 -10.28
C GLY A 28 -16.76 -17.64 -10.11
N GLY A 29 -17.58 -17.36 -9.09
CA GLY A 29 -18.85 -18.06 -8.84
C GLY A 29 -19.93 -17.82 -9.90
N MET A 30 -19.83 -16.72 -10.65
CA MET A 30 -20.77 -16.38 -11.74
C MET A 30 -20.35 -16.95 -13.10
N VAL A 31 -19.14 -17.51 -13.23
CA VAL A 31 -18.65 -18.11 -14.47
C VAL A 31 -18.66 -19.65 -14.41
N ARG A 32 -18.69 -20.29 -15.58
CA ARG A 32 -18.71 -21.75 -15.69
C ARG A 32 -17.44 -22.35 -15.06
N SER A 33 -17.59 -23.42 -14.27
CA SER A 33 -16.52 -24.06 -13.45
C SER A 33 -15.16 -24.22 -14.17
N ARG A 34 -15.17 -24.58 -15.46
CA ARG A 34 -13.98 -24.70 -16.31
C ARG A 34 -13.11 -23.44 -16.44
N SER A 35 -13.67 -22.26 -16.19
CA SER A 35 -12.97 -20.97 -16.32
C SER A 35 -12.61 -20.35 -14.98
N VAL A 36 -13.08 -20.91 -13.86
CA VAL A 36 -12.86 -20.38 -12.51
C VAL A 36 -11.40 -20.46 -12.12
N LEU A 37 -10.73 -21.58 -12.43
CA LEU A 37 -9.31 -21.76 -12.12
C LEU A 37 -8.44 -20.70 -12.80
N ASN A 38 -8.73 -20.38 -14.07
CA ASN A 38 -8.00 -19.35 -14.80
C ASN A 38 -8.21 -17.95 -14.19
N MET A 39 -9.44 -17.66 -13.75
CA MET A 39 -9.77 -16.39 -13.11
C MET A 39 -9.06 -16.22 -11.75
N LEU A 40 -8.97 -17.29 -10.95
CA LEU A 40 -8.25 -17.28 -9.68
C LEU A 40 -6.74 -17.15 -9.88
N MET A 41 -6.16 -17.87 -10.85
CA MET A 41 -4.73 -17.76 -11.19
C MET A 41 -4.33 -16.34 -11.61
N LEU A 42 -5.16 -15.69 -12.45
CA LEU A 42 -4.92 -14.31 -12.86
C LEU A 42 -4.89 -13.34 -11.66
N ASN A 43 -5.75 -13.57 -10.66
CA ASN A 43 -5.79 -12.75 -9.46
C ASN A 43 -4.51 -12.88 -8.60
N PHE A 44 -4.00 -14.11 -8.43
CA PHE A 44 -2.73 -14.34 -7.73
C PHE A 44 -1.54 -13.69 -8.44
N ILE A 45 -1.48 -13.77 -9.78
CA ILE A 45 -0.44 -13.12 -10.57
C ILE A 45 -0.54 -11.60 -10.44
N ALA A 46 -1.77 -11.04 -10.51
CA ALA A 46 -1.98 -9.61 -10.34
C ALA A 46 -1.50 -9.11 -8.97
N LEU A 47 -1.81 -9.85 -7.89
CA LEU A 47 -1.31 -9.52 -6.54
C LEU A 47 0.23 -9.52 -6.48
N ALA A 48 0.88 -10.52 -7.07
CA ALA A 48 2.34 -10.62 -7.08
C ALA A 48 2.98 -9.47 -7.88
N VAL A 49 2.48 -9.21 -9.09
CA VAL A 49 3.03 -8.16 -9.97
C VAL A 49 2.80 -6.78 -9.37
N ILE A 50 1.57 -6.46 -8.98
CA ILE A 50 1.23 -5.13 -8.41
C ILE A 50 2.01 -4.91 -7.10
N GLY A 51 2.14 -5.94 -6.26
CA GLY A 51 2.94 -5.87 -5.03
C GLY A 51 4.41 -5.50 -5.32
N VAL A 52 5.04 -6.15 -6.29
CA VAL A 52 6.43 -5.84 -6.68
C VAL A 52 6.55 -4.44 -7.27
N LEU A 53 5.68 -4.06 -8.20
CA LEU A 53 5.71 -2.72 -8.82
C LEU A 53 5.49 -1.62 -7.78
N TRP A 54 4.61 -1.87 -6.81
CA TRP A 54 4.36 -0.95 -5.70
C TRP A 54 5.60 -0.71 -4.85
N LEU A 55 6.34 -1.77 -4.52
CA LEU A 55 7.60 -1.67 -3.76
C LEU A 55 8.70 -0.97 -4.54
N LEU A 56 8.83 -1.26 -5.84
CA LEU A 56 9.91 -0.72 -6.67
C LEU A 56 9.76 0.77 -6.92
N TYR A 57 8.57 1.23 -7.30
CA TYR A 57 8.36 2.64 -7.65
C TYR A 57 6.99 3.19 -7.26
N GLY A 58 5.95 2.36 -7.09
CA GLY A 58 4.59 2.83 -6.87
C GLY A 58 4.46 3.65 -5.59
N TYR A 59 5.08 3.19 -4.51
CA TYR A 59 5.16 3.94 -3.25
C TYR A 59 5.84 5.31 -3.44
N SER A 60 6.96 5.34 -4.16
CA SER A 60 7.72 6.59 -4.38
C SER A 60 6.95 7.59 -5.23
N MET A 61 6.24 7.14 -6.26
CA MET A 61 5.45 8.03 -7.10
C MET A 61 4.18 8.54 -6.42
N ALA A 62 3.60 7.79 -5.47
CA ALA A 62 2.40 8.21 -4.75
C ALA A 62 2.72 9.09 -3.52
N PHE A 63 3.80 8.79 -2.80
CA PHE A 63 4.11 9.42 -1.50
C PHE A 63 5.51 10.06 -1.43
N GLY A 64 6.27 10.05 -2.52
CA GLY A 64 7.54 10.77 -2.61
C GLY A 64 7.32 12.27 -2.79
N ASN A 65 8.40 13.06 -2.62
CA ASN A 65 8.31 14.52 -2.79
C ASN A 65 7.87 14.85 -4.21
N ASP A 66 7.06 15.89 -4.34
CA ASP A 66 6.51 16.31 -5.62
C ASP A 66 7.61 16.56 -6.67
N ALA A 67 7.41 16.02 -7.86
CA ALA A 67 8.25 16.23 -9.04
C ALA A 67 7.51 16.91 -10.19
N PHE A 68 6.17 16.95 -10.17
CA PHE A 68 5.33 17.36 -11.30
C PHE A 68 4.15 18.25 -10.88
N GLY A 69 4.34 19.14 -9.91
CA GLY A 69 3.32 20.14 -9.53
C GLY A 69 2.10 19.54 -8.82
N GLY A 70 2.30 18.45 -8.08
CA GLY A 70 1.30 17.73 -7.29
C GLY A 70 0.73 16.48 -7.99
N LEU A 71 1.13 16.20 -9.23
CA LEU A 71 0.59 15.07 -10.00
C LEU A 71 1.33 13.75 -9.76
N VAL A 72 2.66 13.80 -9.60
CA VAL A 72 3.52 12.62 -9.46
C VAL A 72 4.68 12.92 -8.53
N GLY A 73 4.93 12.02 -7.57
CA GLY A 73 6.09 12.03 -6.69
C GLY A 73 7.36 11.55 -7.38
N ASN A 74 8.51 11.98 -6.88
CA ASN A 74 9.80 11.59 -7.41
C ASN A 74 10.15 10.10 -7.12
N LEU A 75 11.20 9.58 -7.73
CA LEU A 75 11.68 8.20 -7.54
C LEU A 75 12.70 8.05 -6.39
N GLN A 76 12.81 9.02 -5.47
CA GLN A 76 13.85 8.99 -4.43
C GLN A 76 13.69 7.85 -3.42
N ASN A 77 12.47 7.34 -3.25
CA ASN A 77 12.10 6.27 -2.32
C ASN A 77 11.88 4.92 -3.04
N SER A 78 12.46 4.74 -4.23
CA SER A 78 12.39 3.47 -4.97
C SER A 78 12.90 2.30 -4.12
N GLY A 79 12.20 1.17 -4.15
CA GLY A 79 12.56 -0.01 -3.37
C GLY A 79 12.47 0.19 -1.85
N LEU A 80 11.72 1.19 -1.39
CA LEU A 80 11.61 1.60 0.03
C LEU A 80 12.94 2.01 0.69
N ALA A 81 14.01 2.23 -0.08
CA ALA A 81 15.38 2.38 0.42
C ALA A 81 15.57 3.53 1.44
N LYS A 82 14.78 4.60 1.37
CA LYS A 82 14.89 5.79 2.23
C LYS A 82 13.77 5.92 3.28
N THR A 83 12.97 4.88 3.44
CA THR A 83 11.71 4.94 4.21
C THR A 83 11.80 4.29 5.59
N ILE A 84 12.79 3.44 5.84
CA ILE A 84 12.90 2.64 7.08
C ILE A 84 13.04 3.53 8.33
N GLY A 85 13.69 4.70 8.23
CA GLY A 85 13.83 5.64 9.34
C GLY A 85 12.63 6.56 9.55
N HIS A 86 11.91 6.94 8.47
CA HIS A 86 10.78 7.86 8.53
C HIS A 86 9.46 7.18 8.95
N LEU A 87 9.25 5.91 8.56
CA LEU A 87 7.99 5.17 8.83
C LEU A 87 7.85 4.66 10.26
N VAL A 88 8.95 4.56 11.01
CA VAL A 88 8.96 4.05 12.40
C VAL A 88 8.62 5.16 13.40
N GLY A 89 8.34 6.38 12.93
CA GLY A 89 7.85 7.46 13.78
C GLY A 89 8.85 7.86 14.87
N VAL A 90 10.16 7.75 14.60
CA VAL A 90 11.17 8.48 15.37
C VAL A 90 11.08 9.92 14.88
N PRO A 91 10.44 10.84 15.63
CA PRO A 91 10.46 12.24 15.24
C PRO A 91 11.91 12.69 15.17
N ALA A 92 12.29 13.41 14.12
CA ALA A 92 13.47 14.28 14.22
C ALA A 92 13.31 15.08 15.52
N ALA A 93 14.32 15.04 16.39
CA ALA A 93 14.21 15.53 17.77
C ALA A 93 13.50 16.89 17.84
N GLY A 94 12.26 16.90 18.37
CA GLY A 94 11.45 18.12 18.52
C GLY A 94 10.26 18.29 17.56
N ALA A 95 10.03 17.39 16.60
CA ALA A 95 8.84 17.47 15.74
C ALA A 95 7.55 17.11 16.52
N LYS A 96 6.57 18.03 16.55
CA LYS A 96 5.28 17.82 17.21
C LYS A 96 4.44 16.80 16.43
N TRP A 97 3.90 15.83 17.15
CA TRP A 97 2.97 14.83 16.60
C TRP A 97 1.66 15.50 16.16
N PRO A 98 1.13 15.20 14.95
CA PRO A 98 1.67 14.31 13.92
C PRO A 98 2.69 15.06 13.04
N GLY A 99 3.94 14.59 13.03
CA GLY A 99 5.00 15.17 12.19
C GLY A 99 4.73 14.89 10.71
N THR A 100 5.20 15.78 9.84
CA THR A 100 5.04 15.71 8.36
C THR A 100 5.56 14.43 7.72
N ASP A 101 6.27 13.60 8.49
CA ASP A 101 7.03 12.45 8.00
C ASP A 101 6.52 11.11 8.57
N ALA A 102 5.59 11.15 9.54
CA ALA A 102 5.10 9.97 10.24
C ALA A 102 3.65 9.65 9.81
N ILE A 103 3.52 8.79 8.79
CA ILE A 103 2.25 8.38 8.16
C ILE A 103 1.51 9.61 7.60
N PRO A 104 1.41 9.79 6.26
CA PRO A 104 0.66 10.91 5.71
C PRO A 104 -0.75 10.90 6.33
N ALA A 105 -1.08 11.89 7.17
CA ALA A 105 -2.38 11.96 7.86
C ALA A 105 -3.56 11.99 6.86
N LEU A 106 -3.27 12.33 5.60
CA LEU A 106 -4.17 12.33 4.45
C LEU A 106 -4.36 10.96 3.79
N SER A 107 -3.71 9.88 4.25
CA SER A 107 -3.93 8.54 3.67
C SER A 107 -5.22 7.87 4.15
N PHE A 108 -5.88 8.44 5.17
CA PHE A 108 -7.11 7.91 5.76
C PHE A 108 -8.16 9.00 6.09
N VAL A 109 -7.99 10.21 5.55
CA VAL A 109 -9.02 11.28 5.55
C VAL A 109 -9.26 11.72 4.11
#